data_AF-R7L6G2-F1
#
_entry.id   AF-R7L6G2-F1
#
_cell.length_a   1.000
_cell.length_b   1.000
_cell.length_c   1.000
_cell.angle_alpha   90.00
_cell.angle_beta   90.00
_cell.angle_gamma   90.00
#
_symmetry.space_group_name_H-M   'P 1'
#
loop_
_entity.id
_entity.type
_entity.pdbx_description
1 polymer ?
#
loop_
_entity_poly.entity_id
_entity_poly.type
_entity_poly.pdbx_seq_one_letter_code
_entity_poly.pdbx_strand_id
1 'polypeptide(L)'
;MEYKFYGWEWADVPPANDEYKAIKDPRMLYDILCGIWCADTCAPRLRDKWSEDNKTLGQCSITAFLAQDIFGGKVYGILRSGGNYHCYNVIGDCVFDLTSEQFGDEKLCYENNPEQLREVHFAKEEKRLRYEYLRDRLILITNKTIDKKSSHNPYMQDYA
;
A
#
# COMPACT_ATOMS: atom_id res chain seq x y z
N MET A 1 7.63 -14.53 9.60
CA MET A 1 6.57 -14.49 8.58
C MET A 1 7.25 -14.11 7.29
N GLU A 2 6.96 -14.80 6.20
CA GLU A 2 7.53 -14.49 4.88
C GLU A 2 6.45 -13.75 4.09
N TYR A 3 6.77 -12.56 3.59
CA TYR A 3 5.87 -11.79 2.72
C TYR A 3 6.23 -12.08 1.27
N LYS A 4 5.27 -11.88 0.36
CA LYS A 4 5.43 -12.18 -1.06
C LYS A 4 5.68 -10.94 -1.92
N PHE A 5 5.66 -9.76 -1.32
CA PHE A 5 5.88 -8.50 -2.01
C PHE A 5 7.38 -8.19 -2.11
N TYR A 6 7.82 -7.53 -3.17
CA TYR A 6 9.24 -7.26 -3.40
C TYR A 6 9.82 -6.33 -2.33
N GLY A 7 11.00 -6.68 -1.82
CA GLY A 7 11.75 -5.89 -0.84
C GLY A 7 11.25 -6.03 0.60
N TRP A 8 10.37 -6.98 0.88
CA TRP A 8 9.80 -7.18 2.22
C TRP A 8 10.83 -7.42 3.33
N GLU A 9 11.99 -8.01 3.01
CA GLU A 9 13.05 -8.33 3.97
C GLU A 9 13.62 -7.07 4.65
N TRP A 10 13.68 -5.97 3.91
CA TRP A 10 14.21 -4.66 4.37
C TRP A 10 13.14 -3.56 4.39
N ALA A 11 11.87 -3.91 4.23
CA ALA A 11 10.76 -2.96 4.28
C ALA A 11 10.37 -2.64 5.74
N ASP A 12 11.25 -1.93 6.45
CA ASP A 12 11.14 -1.60 7.88
C ASP A 12 11.16 -0.09 8.19
N VAL A 13 10.88 0.72 7.19
CA VAL A 13 10.89 2.20 7.28
C VAL A 13 9.72 2.72 8.14
N PRO A 14 9.97 3.57 9.16
CA PRO A 14 8.90 4.17 9.95
C PRO A 14 8.14 5.26 9.19
N PRO A 15 6.92 5.62 9.61
CA PRO A 15 6.19 6.74 9.03
C PRO A 15 6.98 8.06 9.10
N ALA A 16 6.83 8.88 8.07
CA ALA A 16 7.48 10.19 7.98
C ALA A 16 6.79 11.26 8.85
N ASN A 17 5.57 11.00 9.33
CA ASN A 17 4.78 11.92 10.14
C ASN A 17 3.84 11.20 11.13
N ASP A 18 3.27 11.96 12.06
CA ASP A 18 2.41 11.44 13.13
C ASP A 18 1.00 11.04 12.67
N GLU A 19 0.55 11.46 11.49
CA GLU A 19 -0.80 11.17 10.96
C GLU A 19 -1.02 9.66 10.84
N TYR A 20 0.04 8.93 10.46
CA TYR A 20 0.01 7.49 10.23
C TYR A 20 0.79 6.68 11.27
N LYS A 21 1.09 7.24 12.45
CA LYS A 21 1.91 6.60 13.51
C LYS A 21 1.40 5.24 14.00
N ALA A 22 0.14 4.91 13.73
CA ALA A 22 -0.43 3.61 14.03
C ALA A 22 0.14 2.49 13.14
N ILE A 23 0.68 2.84 11.97
CA ILE A 23 1.30 1.95 10.99
C ILE A 23 2.80 1.98 11.24
N LYS A 24 3.40 0.86 11.61
CA LYS A 24 4.81 0.85 12.04
C LYS A 24 5.79 0.85 10.89
N ASP A 25 5.50 0.08 9.85
CA ASP A 25 6.37 -0.16 8.71
C ASP A 25 5.55 -0.61 7.48
N PRO A 26 6.15 -0.72 6.28
CA PRO A 26 5.45 -1.16 5.08
C PRO A 26 4.87 -2.59 5.17
N ARG A 27 5.46 -3.47 5.99
CA ARG A 27 4.93 -4.83 6.23
C ARG A 27 3.59 -4.77 6.96
N MET A 28 3.49 -3.96 8.01
CA MET A 28 2.23 -3.71 8.71
C MET A 28 1.21 -3.05 7.79
N LEU A 29 1.64 -2.11 6.93
CA LEU A 29 0.75 -1.53 5.92
C LEU A 29 0.20 -2.61 5.00
N TYR A 30 1.06 -3.49 4.47
CA TYR A 30 0.65 -4.60 3.61
C TYR A 30 -0.41 -5.50 4.27
N ASP A 31 -0.20 -5.87 5.54
CA ASP A 31 -1.15 -6.72 6.29
C ASP A 31 -2.54 -6.07 6.39
N ILE A 32 -2.59 -4.76 6.64
CA ILE A 32 -3.86 -4.02 6.71
C ILE A 32 -4.49 -3.92 5.31
N LEU A 33 -3.69 -3.60 4.28
CA LEU A 33 -4.16 -3.46 2.91
C LEU A 33 -4.71 -4.78 2.33
N CYS A 34 -4.21 -5.93 2.76
CA CYS A 34 -4.78 -7.24 2.38
C CYS A 34 -6.25 -7.42 2.80
N GLY A 35 -6.69 -6.69 3.83
CA GLY A 35 -8.10 -6.62 4.26
C GLY A 35 -8.91 -5.48 3.64
N ILE A 36 -8.29 -4.59 2.84
CA ILE A 36 -8.95 -3.46 2.19
C ILE A 36 -9.01 -3.64 0.66
N TRP A 37 -7.96 -4.19 0.05
CA TRP A 37 -7.93 -4.46 -1.37
C TRP A 37 -9.08 -5.38 -1.77
N CYS A 38 -9.80 -4.95 -2.80
CA CYS A 38 -11.02 -5.57 -3.29
C CYS A 38 -11.24 -5.17 -4.76
N ALA A 39 -12.27 -5.72 -5.39
CA ALA A 39 -12.64 -5.37 -6.76
C ALA A 39 -12.90 -3.86 -6.95
N ASP A 40 -13.48 -3.17 -5.97
CA ASP A 40 -13.78 -1.73 -6.06
C ASP A 40 -12.52 -0.86 -6.05
N THR A 41 -11.51 -1.27 -5.28
CA THR A 41 -10.19 -0.63 -5.28
C THR A 41 -9.33 -1.09 -6.45
N CYS A 42 -9.71 -2.12 -7.21
CA CYS A 42 -8.99 -2.52 -8.42
C CYS A 42 -9.26 -1.56 -9.59
N ALA A 43 -8.25 -1.34 -10.43
CA ALA A 43 -8.37 -0.50 -11.61
C ALA A 43 -9.45 -1.09 -12.54
N PRO A 44 -10.43 -0.30 -13.03
CA PRO A 44 -11.59 -0.80 -13.77
C PRO A 44 -11.23 -1.73 -14.93
N ARG A 45 -10.16 -1.40 -15.67
CA ARG A 45 -9.66 -2.21 -16.80
C ARG A 45 -9.16 -3.62 -16.41
N LEU A 46 -8.91 -3.87 -15.13
CA LEU A 46 -8.41 -5.14 -14.57
C LEU A 46 -9.40 -5.78 -13.59
N ARG A 47 -10.53 -5.13 -13.29
CA ARG A 47 -11.46 -5.55 -12.24
C ARG A 47 -12.02 -6.95 -12.48
N ASP A 48 -12.34 -7.28 -13.72
CA ASP A 48 -12.86 -8.61 -14.09
C ASP A 48 -11.85 -9.74 -13.90
N LYS A 49 -10.56 -9.41 -13.75
CA LYS A 49 -9.46 -10.36 -13.51
C LYS A 49 -9.02 -10.36 -12.05
N TRP A 50 -9.57 -9.49 -11.21
CA TRP A 50 -9.24 -9.43 -9.79
C TRP A 50 -9.83 -10.65 -9.06
N SER A 51 -9.08 -11.20 -8.12
CA SER A 51 -9.53 -12.33 -7.29
C SER A 51 -8.93 -12.25 -5.89
N GLU A 52 -9.52 -13.01 -4.95
CA GLU A 52 -8.96 -13.15 -3.59
C GLU A 52 -7.55 -13.77 -3.59
N ASP A 53 -7.23 -14.60 -4.59
CA ASP A 53 -5.90 -15.17 -4.77
C ASP A 53 -4.88 -14.16 -5.32
N ASN A 54 -5.34 -13.07 -5.94
CA ASN A 54 -4.51 -11.99 -6.49
C ASN A 54 -5.07 -10.61 -6.12
N LYS A 55 -5.02 -10.29 -4.83
CA LYS A 55 -5.58 -9.04 -4.29
C LYS A 55 -4.87 -7.78 -4.77
N THR A 56 -3.60 -7.90 -5.12
CA THR A 56 -2.73 -6.78 -5.51
C THR A 56 -2.95 -6.32 -6.95
N LEU A 57 -3.67 -7.10 -7.77
CA LEU A 57 -3.94 -6.77 -9.16
C LEU A 57 -4.63 -5.41 -9.30
N GLY A 58 -4.04 -4.52 -10.09
CA GLY A 58 -4.60 -3.20 -10.38
C GLY A 58 -4.53 -2.21 -9.21
N GLN A 59 -3.82 -2.53 -8.13
CA GLN A 59 -3.70 -1.70 -6.93
C GLN A 59 -2.45 -0.79 -6.93
N CYS A 60 -1.52 -0.98 -7.87
CA CYS A 60 -0.15 -0.45 -7.78
C CYS A 60 -0.05 1.06 -7.57
N SER A 61 -0.64 1.87 -8.45
CA SER A 61 -0.47 3.34 -8.38
C SER A 61 -1.04 3.92 -7.08
N ILE A 62 -2.28 3.54 -6.71
CA ILE A 62 -2.93 4.09 -5.52
C ILE A 62 -2.23 3.64 -4.23
N THR A 63 -1.70 2.41 -4.22
CA THR A 63 -0.96 1.87 -3.09
C THR A 63 0.40 2.56 -2.95
N ALA A 64 1.13 2.74 -4.06
CA ALA A 64 2.45 3.36 -4.01
C ALA A 64 2.36 4.82 -3.55
N PHE A 65 1.34 5.56 -3.98
CA PHE A 65 1.10 6.92 -3.51
C PHE A 65 0.64 6.96 -2.04
N LEU A 66 -0.16 6.00 -1.58
CA LEU A 66 -0.49 5.91 -0.16
C LEU A 66 0.73 5.59 0.70
N ALA A 67 1.58 4.67 0.27
CA ALA A 67 2.85 4.38 0.94
C ALA A 67 3.78 5.60 0.94
N GLN A 68 3.79 6.41 -0.12
CA GLN A 68 4.51 7.68 -0.15
C GLN A 68 3.97 8.67 0.87
N ASP A 69 2.65 8.76 1.07
CA ASP A 69 2.08 9.68 2.07
C ASP A 69 2.44 9.27 3.51
N ILE A 70 2.59 7.96 3.74
CA ILE A 70 2.90 7.39 5.05
C ILE A 70 4.40 7.46 5.35
N PHE A 71 5.25 6.98 4.44
CA PHE A 71 6.69 6.77 4.66
C PHE A 71 7.56 7.82 3.97
N GLY A 72 6.99 8.70 3.16
CA GLY A 72 7.72 9.66 2.33
C GLY A 72 8.38 9.01 1.11
N GLY A 73 9.52 9.58 0.71
CA GLY A 73 10.30 9.12 -0.44
C GLY A 73 9.61 9.33 -1.79
N LYS A 74 9.96 8.48 -2.75
CA LYS A 74 9.60 8.63 -4.16
C LYS A 74 8.86 7.42 -4.69
N VAL A 75 8.07 7.64 -5.74
CA VAL A 75 7.40 6.58 -6.50
C VAL A 75 8.07 6.44 -7.85
N TYR A 76 8.43 5.22 -8.24
CA TYR A 76 9.04 4.90 -9.53
C TYR A 76 8.16 3.94 -10.31
N GLY A 77 8.34 3.90 -11.63
CA GLY A 77 7.44 3.18 -12.54
C GLY A 77 8.15 2.23 -13.48
N ILE A 78 7.87 0.93 -13.38
CA ILE A 78 8.31 -0.07 -14.35
C ILE A 78 7.41 0.02 -15.58
N LEU A 79 7.97 0.35 -16.74
CA LEU A 79 7.21 0.38 -17.99
C LEU A 79 6.79 -1.04 -18.39
N ARG A 80 5.49 -1.25 -18.58
CA ARG A 80 4.92 -2.55 -18.96
C ARG A 80 4.65 -2.59 -20.46
N SER A 81 4.55 -3.79 -21.02
CA SER A 81 4.33 -4.03 -22.46
C SER A 81 3.10 -3.31 -23.03
N GLY A 82 2.09 -3.04 -22.22
CA GLY A 82 0.90 -2.25 -22.59
C GLY A 82 1.06 -0.74 -22.52
N GLY A 83 2.28 -0.22 -22.30
CA GLY A 83 2.56 1.22 -22.18
C GLY A 83 2.17 1.86 -20.85
N ASN A 84 1.59 1.08 -19.91
CA ASN A 84 1.30 1.55 -18.57
C ASN A 84 2.50 1.32 -17.63
N TYR A 85 2.62 2.17 -16.60
CA TYR A 85 3.59 1.98 -15.53
C TYR A 85 3.04 1.12 -14.40
N HIS A 86 3.88 0.26 -13.85
CA HIS A 86 3.68 -0.40 -12.56
C HIS A 86 4.48 0.33 -11.49
N CYS A 87 3.82 0.83 -10.45
CA CYS A 87 4.42 1.76 -9.50
C CYS A 87 4.96 1.05 -8.26
N TYR A 88 6.11 1.50 -7.76
CA TYR A 88 6.75 1.01 -6.53
C TYR A 88 7.41 2.17 -5.75
N ASN A 89 7.84 1.91 -4.52
CA ASN A 89 8.37 2.93 -3.61
C ASN A 89 9.88 2.82 -3.41
N VAL A 90 10.53 3.97 -3.29
CA VAL A 90 11.94 4.13 -2.93
C VAL A 90 12.04 5.18 -1.82
N ILE A 91 12.44 4.77 -0.61
CA ILE A 91 12.64 5.65 0.54
C ILE A 91 14.08 5.48 1.05
N GLY A 92 14.95 6.46 0.74
CA GLY A 92 16.39 6.28 0.93
C GLY A 92 16.88 5.09 0.13
N ASP A 93 17.57 4.15 0.79
CA ASP A 93 18.04 2.89 0.21
C ASP A 93 16.98 1.76 0.27
N CYS A 94 15.83 2.00 0.90
CA CYS A 94 14.76 1.02 1.03
C CYS A 94 13.86 1.05 -0.21
N VAL A 95 13.88 -0.03 -0.98
CA VAL A 95 13.03 -0.22 -2.18
C VAL A 95 12.03 -1.33 -1.90
N PHE A 96 10.74 -1.04 -2.06
CA PHE A 96 9.71 -2.07 -1.94
C PHE A 96 8.53 -1.83 -2.89
N ASP A 97 7.80 -2.90 -3.14
CA ASP A 97 6.61 -2.89 -3.97
C ASP A 97 5.56 -3.79 -3.36
N LEU A 98 4.63 -3.19 -2.61
CA LEU A 98 3.54 -3.89 -1.92
C LEU A 98 2.59 -4.63 -2.87
N THR A 99 2.73 -4.46 -4.18
CA THR A 99 1.82 -4.98 -5.19
C THR A 99 2.53 -5.82 -6.27
N SER A 100 3.78 -6.24 -6.02
CA SER A 100 4.57 -7.04 -6.97
C SER A 100 3.93 -8.41 -7.24
N GLU A 101 3.19 -8.96 -6.28
CA GLU A 101 2.54 -10.27 -6.37
C GLU A 101 1.56 -10.39 -7.53
N GLN A 102 1.07 -9.27 -8.08
CA GLN A 102 0.12 -9.32 -9.19
C GLN A 102 0.72 -9.97 -10.45
N PHE A 103 2.05 -10.09 -10.52
CA PHE A 103 2.78 -10.71 -11.62
C PHE A 103 3.25 -12.15 -11.32
N GLY A 104 2.89 -12.72 -10.17
CA GLY A 104 3.33 -14.07 -9.79
C GLY A 104 4.85 -14.20 -9.79
N ASP A 105 5.38 -15.14 -10.57
CA ASP A 105 6.82 -15.45 -10.64
C ASP A 105 7.61 -14.53 -11.61
N GLU A 106 6.97 -13.53 -12.22
CA GLU A 106 7.67 -12.60 -13.10
C GLU A 106 8.73 -11.80 -12.35
N LYS A 107 9.98 -11.84 -12.85
CA LYS A 107 11.06 -11.00 -12.33
C LYS A 107 10.96 -9.58 -12.87
N LEU A 108 10.58 -8.66 -12.01
CA LEU A 108 10.53 -7.23 -12.29
C LEU A 108 11.91 -6.57 -12.15
N CYS A 109 12.19 -5.57 -12.98
CA CYS A 109 13.40 -4.76 -12.90
C CYS A 109 13.12 -3.44 -12.16
N TYR A 110 13.70 -3.26 -10.99
CA TYR A 110 13.52 -2.07 -10.14
C TYR A 110 14.63 -1.02 -10.31
N GLU A 111 15.40 -1.11 -11.39
CA GLU A 111 16.53 -0.23 -11.69
C GLU A 111 16.23 0.71 -12.87
N ASN A 112 16.80 1.92 -12.85
CA ASN A 112 16.75 2.89 -13.95
C ASN A 112 15.34 3.24 -14.47
N ASN A 113 14.32 3.08 -13.62
CA ASN A 113 12.95 3.44 -13.94
C ASN A 113 12.71 4.95 -13.76
N PRO A 114 11.79 5.57 -14.51
CA PRO A 114 11.42 6.96 -14.31
C PRO A 114 10.57 7.16 -13.04
N GLU A 115 10.81 8.27 -12.35
CA GLU A 115 9.95 8.74 -11.26
C GLU A 115 8.52 8.99 -11.77
N GLN A 116 7.53 8.63 -10.96
CA GLN A 116 6.10 8.77 -11.26
C GLN A 116 5.50 9.85 -10.37
N LEU A 117 4.80 10.79 -10.99
CA LEU A 117 4.22 11.93 -10.30
C LEU A 117 2.73 11.71 -10.02
N ARG A 118 2.31 12.04 -8.80
CA ARG A 118 0.93 11.88 -8.34
C ARG A 118 -0.04 12.63 -9.24
N GLU A 119 0.33 13.84 -9.61
CA GLU A 119 -0.47 14.76 -10.42
C GLU A 119 -0.83 14.12 -11.78
N VAL A 120 0.11 13.39 -12.38
CA VAL A 120 -0.09 12.69 -13.65
C VAL A 120 -1.05 11.50 -13.48
N HIS A 121 -0.89 10.73 -12.40
CA HIS A 121 -1.76 9.58 -12.15
C HIS A 121 -3.16 10.00 -11.72
N PHE A 122 -3.30 11.01 -10.88
CA PHE A 122 -4.58 11.45 -10.31
C PHE A 122 -5.31 12.49 -11.17
N ALA A 123 -4.73 12.92 -12.29
CA ALA A 123 -5.47 13.62 -13.35
C ALA A 123 -6.69 12.80 -13.84
N LYS A 124 -6.65 11.47 -13.71
CA LYS A 124 -7.83 10.62 -13.90
C LYS A 124 -8.61 10.53 -12.59
N GLU A 125 -9.82 11.09 -12.59
CA GLU A 125 -10.70 11.11 -11.42
C GLU A 125 -10.91 9.73 -10.80
N GLU A 126 -11.10 8.71 -11.64
CA GLU A 126 -11.27 7.33 -11.18
C GLU A 126 -10.12 6.85 -10.27
N LYS A 127 -8.86 7.16 -10.64
CA LYS A 127 -7.69 6.78 -9.82
C LYS A 127 -7.67 7.56 -8.50
N ARG A 128 -8.01 8.86 -8.53
CA ARG A 128 -8.11 9.71 -7.34
C ARG A 128 -9.14 9.15 -6.36
N LEU A 129 -10.34 8.81 -6.85
CA LEU A 129 -11.43 8.26 -6.02
C LEU A 129 -11.05 6.91 -5.41
N ARG A 130 -10.39 6.02 -6.15
CA ARG A 130 -9.90 4.75 -5.58
C ARG A 130 -8.84 4.95 -4.50
N TYR A 131 -7.93 5.90 -4.72
CA TYR A 131 -6.93 6.26 -3.71
C TYR A 131 -7.61 6.82 -2.44
N GLU A 132 -8.56 7.74 -2.58
CA GLU A 132 -9.30 8.31 -1.45
C GLU A 132 -10.04 7.22 -0.67
N TYR A 133 -10.73 6.31 -1.37
CA TYR A 133 -11.36 5.16 -0.74
C TYR A 133 -10.35 4.30 0.05
N LEU A 134 -9.21 3.96 -0.56
CA LEU A 134 -8.18 3.14 0.09
C LEU A 134 -7.65 3.81 1.36
N ARG A 135 -7.33 5.11 1.27
CA ARG A 135 -6.85 5.92 2.40
C ARG A 135 -7.88 6.02 3.51
N ASP A 136 -9.13 6.33 3.19
CA ASP A 136 -10.18 6.53 4.19
C ASP A 136 -10.49 5.23 4.94
N ARG A 137 -10.45 4.08 4.24
CA ARG A 137 -10.58 2.75 4.85
C ARG A 137 -9.41 2.42 5.77
N LEU A 138 -8.18 2.77 5.38
CA LEU A 138 -6.99 2.59 6.19
C LEU A 138 -7.11 3.39 7.50
N ILE A 139 -7.44 4.69 7.42
CA ILE A 139 -7.64 5.57 8.57
C ILE A 139 -8.72 5.03 9.51
N LEU A 140 -9.84 4.56 8.95
CA LEU A 140 -10.93 3.98 9.75
C LEU A 140 -10.47 2.76 10.56
N ILE A 141 -9.67 1.88 9.96
CA ILE A 141 -9.16 0.66 10.62
C ILE A 141 -8.11 1.01 11.68
N THR A 142 -7.20 1.93 11.39
CA THR A 142 -6.17 2.35 12.34
C THR A 142 -6.78 3.06 13.55
N ASN A 143 -7.78 3.93 13.36
CA ASN A 143 -8.47 4.62 14.46
C ASN A 143 -9.23 3.63 15.36
N LYS A 144 -9.98 2.69 14.78
CA LYS A 144 -10.66 1.63 15.56
C LYS A 144 -9.69 0.78 16.37
N THR A 145 -8.50 0.53 15.83
CA THR A 145 -7.46 -0.23 16.53
C THR A 145 -6.90 0.54 17.73
N ILE A 146 -6.73 1.85 17.59
CA ILE A 146 -6.33 2.73 18.69
C ILE A 146 -7.39 2.72 19.80
N ASP A 147 -8.66 2.90 19.45
CA ASP A 147 -9.77 2.94 20.43
C ASP A 147 -9.88 1.65 21.23
N LYS A 148 -9.75 0.49 20.55
CA LYS A 148 -9.76 -0.82 21.22
C LYS A 148 -8.60 -0.99 22.21
N LYS A 149 -7.39 -0.54 21.86
CA LYS A 149 -6.22 -0.59 22.77
C LYS A 149 -6.40 0.34 23.96
N SER A 150 -6.99 1.52 23.78
CA SER A 150 -7.32 2.44 24.87
C SER A 150 -8.41 1.90 25.79
N SER A 151 -9.36 1.12 25.26
CA SER A 151 -10.43 0.49 26.06
C SER A 151 -10.01 -0.76 26.83
N HIS A 152 -8.87 -1.37 26.48
CA HIS A 152 -8.32 -2.53 27.17
C HIS A 152 -7.25 -2.07 28.16
N ASN A 153 -7.68 -1.46 29.27
CA ASN A 153 -6.80 -1.21 30.41
C ASN A 153 -6.69 -2.50 31.25
N PRO A 154 -5.54 -3.20 31.26
CA PRO A 154 -5.36 -4.40 32.08
C PRO A 154 -5.37 -4.12 33.60
N TYR A 155 -5.46 -2.86 34.03
CA TYR A 155 -5.58 -2.45 35.43
C TYR A 155 -7.03 -2.21 35.91
N MET A 156 -8.05 -2.60 35.14
CA MET A 156 -9.46 -2.61 35.59
C MET A 156 -10.07 -4.02 35.63
N GLN A 157 -9.32 -4.99 36.13
CA GLN A 157 -9.89 -6.18 36.76
C GLN A 157 -9.31 -6.25 38.17
N ASP A 158 -10.19 -6.51 39.14
CA ASP A 158 -9.94 -6.65 40.59
C ASP A 158 -10.00 -5.36 41.42
N TYR A 159 -11.18 -4.73 41.47
CA TYR A 159 -11.72 -4.23 42.74
C TYR A 159 -13.25 -4.38 42.77
N ALA A 160 -13.69 -5.33 43.61
CA ALA A 160 -15.04 -5.61 44.11
C ALA A 160 -16.10 -6.17 43.16
#